data_AF-A0A9E2CJK1-F1
#
_entry.id   AF-A0A9E2CJK1-F1
#
_cell.length_a   1.000
_cell.length_b   1.000
_cell.length_c   1.000
_cell.angle_alpha   90.00
_cell.angle_beta   90.00
_cell.angle_gamma   90.00
#
_symmetry.space_group_name_H-M   'P 1'
#
loop_
_entity.id
_entity.type
_entity.pdbx_description
1 polymer ?
#
loop_
_entity_poly.entity_id
_entity_poly.type
_entity_poly.pdbx_seq_one_letter_code
_entity_poly.pdbx_strand_id
1 'polypeptide(L)'
;MRRVMGFFEWLTKRKKPLSQMARPELRRQELLLEKDRTQLLNKITKLAKDKEKLFERGTKEKTPELRRALAQEFELRTTEQLMLSRQLNVRSKEMMTVSRLRMLRENADRAGQSGKLGLISEADMLRLGRLIESDAVRAEIYQERLDEILSVGAEVDEGARGLSEAGQTVMDVWEKMDKGAITDEAEAFDEADRSVREKHAAPEA
;
A
#
# COMPACT_ATOMS: atom_id res chain seq x y z
N MET A 1 11.97 17.40 5.56
CA MET A 1 10.70 16.69 5.26
C MET A 1 10.33 16.87 3.79
N ARG A 2 10.46 15.83 2.95
CA ARG A 2 9.87 15.84 1.59
C ARG A 2 8.40 15.48 1.73
N ARG A 3 7.53 16.50 1.62
CA ARG A 3 6.08 16.34 1.55
C ARG A 3 5.75 15.45 0.33
N VAL A 4 5.06 14.33 0.54
CA VAL A 4 4.57 13.48 -0.55
C VAL A 4 3.46 14.28 -1.26
N MET A 5 3.75 14.83 -2.44
CA MET A 5 2.74 15.51 -3.26
C MET A 5 1.69 14.49 -3.73
N GLY A 6 0.41 14.80 -3.53
CA GLY A 6 -0.70 14.02 -4.09
C GLY A 6 -0.76 14.12 -5.61
N PHE A 7 -1.36 13.11 -6.26
CA PHE A 7 -1.53 13.02 -7.71
C PHE A 7 -2.12 14.31 -8.32
N PHE A 8 -3.16 14.86 -7.70
CA PHE A 8 -3.81 16.08 -8.20
C PHE A 8 -2.97 17.33 -7.99
N GLU A 9 -2.18 17.44 -6.89
CA GLU A 9 -1.18 18.52 -6.75
C GLU A 9 -0.12 18.42 -7.85
N TRP A 10 0.31 17.21 -8.19
CA TRP A 10 1.24 17.01 -9.30
C TRP A 10 0.60 17.31 -10.68
N LEU A 11 -0.68 16.94 -10.87
CA LEU A 11 -1.47 17.16 -12.08
C LEU A 11 -1.82 18.63 -12.31
N THR A 12 -2.04 19.39 -11.23
CA THR A 12 -2.55 20.77 -11.28
C THR A 12 -1.53 21.84 -10.89
N LYS A 13 -0.51 21.53 -10.07
CA LYS A 13 0.52 22.50 -9.63
C LYS A 13 1.80 22.47 -10.45
N ARG A 14 1.97 21.53 -11.38
CA ARG A 14 2.98 21.71 -12.45
C ARG A 14 2.47 22.73 -13.45
N LYS A 15 3.38 23.52 -14.01
CA LYS A 15 3.10 24.53 -15.06
C LYS A 15 2.30 23.99 -16.27
N LYS A 16 2.16 22.67 -16.41
CA LYS A 16 1.50 21.99 -17.54
C LYS A 16 0.76 20.73 -17.07
N PRO A 17 -0.59 20.67 -17.17
CA PRO A 17 -1.38 19.48 -16.82
C PRO A 17 -1.13 18.32 -17.80
N LEU A 18 -1.39 17.07 -17.36
CA LEU A 18 -1.23 15.86 -18.18
C LEU A 18 -1.92 15.96 -19.55
N SER A 19 -3.10 16.59 -19.60
CA SER A 19 -3.86 16.80 -20.83
C SER A 19 -3.11 17.63 -21.87
N GLN A 20 -2.22 18.52 -21.45
CA GLN A 20 -1.46 19.40 -22.33
C GLN A 20 -0.09 18.83 -22.71
N MET A 21 0.35 17.74 -22.06
CA MET A 21 1.67 17.15 -22.31
C MET A 21 1.79 16.52 -23.69
N ALA A 22 2.94 16.69 -24.33
CA ALA A 22 3.30 16.07 -25.60
C ALA A 22 3.74 14.60 -25.38
N ARG A 23 3.74 13.80 -26.46
CA ARG A 23 4.12 12.38 -26.41
C ARG A 23 5.45 12.10 -25.69
N PRO A 24 6.56 12.83 -25.93
CA PRO A 24 7.82 12.59 -25.23
C PRO A 24 7.73 12.90 -23.72
N GLU A 25 6.93 13.90 -23.33
CA GLU A 25 6.72 14.27 -21.93
C GLU A 25 5.92 13.17 -21.20
N LEU A 26 4.85 12.66 -21.83
CA LEU A 26 4.07 11.54 -21.31
C LEU A 26 4.93 10.28 -21.17
N ARG A 27 5.77 9.97 -22.17
CA ARG A 27 6.71 8.84 -22.09
C ARG A 27 7.69 8.97 -20.93
N ARG A 28 8.21 10.18 -20.68
CA ARG A 28 9.08 10.43 -19.53
C ARG A 28 8.35 10.21 -18.20
N GLN A 29 7.06 10.57 -18.10
CA GLN A 29 6.28 10.31 -16.89
C GLN A 29 5.99 8.82 -16.68
N GLU A 30 5.71 8.06 -17.75
CA GLU A 30 5.59 6.60 -17.63
C GLU A 30 6.84 5.97 -17.02
N LEU A 31 8.03 6.36 -17.50
CA LEU A 31 9.31 5.81 -17.00
C LEU A 31 9.55 6.15 -15.52
N LEU A 32 9.14 7.34 -15.07
CA LEU A 32 9.24 7.72 -13.66
C LEU A 32 8.28 6.90 -12.79
N LEU A 33 7.01 6.76 -13.22
CA LEU A 33 6.01 5.97 -12.51
C LEU A 33 6.36 4.48 -12.47
N GLU A 34 6.94 3.95 -13.55
CA GLU A 34 7.44 2.57 -13.61
C GLU A 34 8.58 2.34 -12.61
N LYS A 35 9.52 3.29 -12.52
CA LYS A 35 10.58 3.24 -11.51
C LYS A 35 10.01 3.26 -10.10
N ASP A 36 9.08 4.18 -9.81
CA ASP A 36 8.47 4.29 -8.48
C ASP A 36 7.68 3.02 -8.11
N ARG A 37 6.92 2.46 -9.05
CA ARG A 37 6.21 1.18 -8.90
C ARG A 37 7.17 0.04 -8.59
N THR A 38 8.29 -0.04 -9.30
CA THR A 38 9.34 -1.06 -9.06
C THR A 38 9.95 -0.92 -7.67
N GLN A 39 10.21 0.31 -7.22
CA GLN A 39 10.71 0.56 -5.87
C GLN A 39 9.71 0.14 -4.79
N LEU A 40 8.41 0.44 -4.97
CA LEU A 40 7.36 0.03 -4.05
C LEU A 40 7.23 -1.50 -3.99
N LEU A 41 7.24 -2.18 -5.13
CA LEU A 41 7.24 -3.64 -5.21
C LEU A 41 8.42 -4.24 -4.44
N ASN A 42 9.63 -3.74 -4.66
CA ASN A 42 10.82 -4.23 -3.98
C ASN A 42 10.72 -4.05 -2.45
N LYS A 43 10.15 -2.95 -1.98
CA LYS A 43 9.92 -2.72 -0.54
C LYS A 43 8.89 -3.69 0.03
N ILE A 44 7.76 -3.89 -0.66
CA ILE A 44 6.72 -4.84 -0.24
C ILE A 44 7.29 -6.26 -0.16
N THR A 45 8.06 -6.69 -1.17
CA THR A 45 8.73 -8.00 -1.18
C THR A 45 9.72 -8.15 -0.03
N LYS A 46 10.46 -7.08 0.30
CA LYS A 46 11.36 -7.09 1.45
C LYS A 46 10.57 -7.24 2.77
N LEU A 47 9.50 -6.46 2.96
CA LEU A 47 8.66 -6.56 4.16
C LEU A 47 8.03 -7.94 4.33
N ALA A 48 7.62 -8.59 3.24
CA ALA A 48 7.10 -9.96 3.30
C ALA A 48 8.15 -10.92 3.89
N LYS A 49 9.38 -10.88 3.37
CA LYS A 49 10.49 -11.69 3.89
C LYS A 49 10.87 -11.36 5.33
N ASP A 50 10.82 -10.08 5.69
CA ASP A 50 11.14 -9.66 7.05
C ASP A 50 10.04 -10.14 8.03
N LYS A 51 8.77 -10.18 7.60
CA LYS A 51 7.66 -10.75 8.38
C LYS A 51 7.76 -12.25 8.55
N GLU A 52 8.09 -13.00 7.50
CA GLU A 52 8.35 -14.44 7.59
C GLU A 52 9.40 -14.72 8.66
N LYS A 53 10.53 -14.01 8.61
CA LYS A 53 11.59 -14.14 9.62
C LYS A 53 11.15 -13.75 11.04
N LEU A 54 10.34 -12.71 11.19
CA LEU A 54 9.80 -12.33 12.50
C LEU A 54 8.89 -13.42 13.06
N PHE A 55 8.06 -14.00 12.20
CA PHE A 55 7.18 -15.10 12.57
C PHE A 55 7.98 -16.35 12.99
N GLU A 56 8.94 -16.79 12.16
CA GLU A 56 9.84 -17.90 12.47
C GLU A 56 10.65 -17.70 13.77
N ARG A 57 10.96 -16.45 14.12
CA ARG A 57 11.62 -16.14 15.39
C ARG A 57 10.65 -16.29 16.56
N GLY A 58 9.40 -15.85 16.39
CA GLY A 58 8.37 -15.95 17.42
C GLY A 58 7.95 -17.39 17.72
N THR A 59 7.92 -18.27 16.71
CA THR A 59 7.65 -19.71 16.90
C THR A 59 8.72 -20.38 17.78
N LYS A 60 9.97 -19.96 17.64
CA LYS A 60 11.13 -20.51 18.37
C LYS A 60 11.34 -19.86 19.75
N GLU A 61 10.93 -18.61 19.92
CA GLU A 61 11.02 -17.89 21.19
C GLU A 61 10.16 -18.57 22.27
N LYS A 62 10.62 -18.59 23.51
CA LYS A 62 9.90 -19.19 24.65
C LYS A 62 9.60 -18.17 25.76
N THR A 63 10.28 -17.03 25.73
CA THR A 63 10.06 -15.92 26.66
C THR A 63 8.79 -15.16 26.25
N PRO A 64 7.74 -15.11 27.10
CA PRO A 64 6.48 -14.47 26.75
C PRO A 64 6.66 -13.00 26.36
N GLU A 65 7.48 -12.24 27.08
CA GLU A 65 7.71 -10.82 26.84
C GLU A 65 8.33 -10.57 25.46
N LEU A 66 9.29 -11.41 25.07
CA LEU A 66 9.91 -11.33 23.74
C LEU A 66 8.93 -11.73 22.63
N ARG A 67 8.08 -12.74 22.85
CA ARG A 67 7.00 -13.06 21.90
C ARG A 67 6.04 -11.89 21.72
N ARG A 68 5.62 -11.24 22.80
CA ARG A 68 4.73 -10.06 22.69
C ARG A 68 5.37 -8.96 21.85
N ALA A 69 6.65 -8.68 22.07
CA ALA A 69 7.39 -7.70 21.27
C ALA A 69 7.48 -8.11 19.78
N LEU A 70 7.72 -9.39 19.48
CA LEU A 70 7.74 -9.90 18.11
C LEU A 70 6.37 -9.83 17.43
N ALA A 71 5.28 -10.08 18.17
CA ALA A 71 3.91 -9.96 17.67
C ALA A 71 3.56 -8.50 17.33
N GLN A 72 3.93 -7.55 18.20
CA GLN A 72 3.79 -6.12 17.91
C GLN A 72 4.62 -5.69 16.69
N GLU A 73 5.86 -6.18 16.56
CA GLU A 73 6.67 -5.87 15.37
C GLU A 73 6.03 -6.45 14.10
N PHE A 74 5.51 -7.68 14.15
CA PHE A 74 4.81 -8.31 13.03
C PHE A 74 3.59 -7.49 12.58
N GLU A 75 2.79 -7.01 13.52
CA GLU A 75 1.65 -6.11 13.26
C GLU A 75 2.11 -4.82 12.58
N LEU A 76 3.15 -4.16 13.12
CA LEU A 76 3.68 -2.92 12.55
C LEU A 76 4.16 -3.12 11.10
N ARG A 77 4.87 -4.22 10.83
CA ARG A 77 5.28 -4.57 9.46
C ARG A 77 4.09 -4.84 8.54
N THR A 78 3.02 -5.42 9.07
CA THR A 78 1.79 -5.66 8.30
C THR A 78 1.12 -4.35 7.92
N THR A 79 1.02 -3.41 8.86
CA THR A 79 0.51 -2.05 8.60
C THR A 79 1.36 -1.35 7.53
N GLU A 80 2.69 -1.38 7.66
CA GLU A 80 3.60 -0.80 6.66
C GLU A 80 3.39 -1.43 5.27
N GLN A 81 3.25 -2.76 5.20
CA GLN A 81 3.02 -3.49 3.95
C GLN A 81 1.68 -3.10 3.28
N LEU A 82 0.61 -2.98 4.06
CA LEU A 82 -0.71 -2.57 3.56
C LEU A 82 -0.68 -1.15 2.98
N MET A 83 0.03 -0.24 3.64
CA MET A 83 0.19 1.12 3.14
C MET A 83 0.99 1.20 1.85
N LEU A 84 2.13 0.51 1.77
CA LEU A 84 2.91 0.46 0.54
C LEU A 84 2.09 -0.18 -0.59
N SER A 85 1.25 -1.17 -0.29
CA SER A 85 0.34 -1.77 -1.27
C SER A 85 -0.72 -0.77 -1.76
N ARG A 86 -1.28 0.06 -0.88
CA ARG A 86 -2.17 1.17 -1.29
C ARG A 86 -1.43 2.16 -2.21
N GLN A 87 -0.21 2.58 -1.85
CA GLN A 87 0.62 3.45 -2.69
C GLN A 87 0.93 2.82 -4.04
N LEU A 88 1.22 1.52 -4.07
CA LEU A 88 1.47 0.77 -5.30
C LEU A 88 0.25 0.78 -6.21
N ASN A 89 -0.95 0.59 -5.66
CA ASN A 89 -2.20 0.64 -6.43
C ASN A 89 -2.41 2.03 -7.04
N VAL A 90 -2.18 3.09 -6.28
CA VAL A 90 -2.24 4.48 -6.79
C VAL A 90 -1.25 4.66 -7.94
N ARG A 91 0.04 4.35 -7.75
CA ARG A 91 1.06 4.47 -8.81
C ARG A 91 0.75 3.65 -10.04
N SER A 92 0.16 2.47 -9.88
CA SER A 92 -0.26 1.62 -10.99
C SER A 92 -1.41 2.24 -11.80
N LYS A 93 -2.41 2.84 -11.13
CA LYS A 93 -3.51 3.56 -11.78
C LYS A 93 -3.03 4.82 -12.51
N GLU A 94 -2.12 5.58 -11.90
CA GLU A 94 -1.47 6.73 -12.55
C GLU A 94 -0.72 6.30 -13.82
N MET A 95 0.08 5.22 -13.74
CA MET A 95 0.82 4.68 -14.88
C MET A 95 -0.12 4.27 -16.01
N MET A 96 -1.21 3.56 -15.71
CA MET A 96 -2.23 3.20 -16.69
C MET A 96 -2.85 4.42 -17.36
N THR A 97 -3.14 5.46 -16.56
CA THR A 97 -3.71 6.71 -17.06
C THR A 97 -2.76 7.40 -18.02
N VAL A 98 -1.52 7.66 -17.61
CA VAL A 98 -0.50 8.29 -18.47
C VAL A 98 -0.30 7.48 -19.75
N SER A 99 -0.29 6.15 -19.65
CA SER A 99 -0.13 5.29 -20.83
C SER A 99 -1.29 5.39 -21.82
N ARG A 100 -2.53 5.41 -21.31
CA ARG A 100 -3.70 5.66 -22.15
C ARG A 100 -3.62 7.04 -22.82
N LEU A 101 -3.22 8.08 -22.08
CA LEU A 101 -3.06 9.42 -22.66
C LEU A 101 -2.02 9.44 -23.79
N ARG A 102 -0.90 8.75 -23.61
CA ARG A 102 0.14 8.64 -24.64
C ARG A 102 -0.40 7.94 -25.89
N MET A 103 -1.12 6.83 -25.74
CA MET A 103 -1.75 6.12 -26.85
C MET A 103 -2.75 7.00 -27.59
N LEU A 104 -3.56 7.77 -26.87
CA LEU A 104 -4.52 8.69 -27.48
C LEU A 104 -3.83 9.79 -28.29
N ARG A 105 -2.71 10.34 -27.79
CA ARG A 105 -1.90 11.30 -28.53
C ARG A 105 -1.27 10.68 -29.77
N GLU A 106 -0.72 9.47 -29.66
CA GLU A 106 -0.18 8.73 -30.81
C GLU A 106 -1.24 8.46 -31.88
N ASN A 107 -2.46 8.13 -31.47
CA ASN A 107 -3.57 7.90 -32.39
C ASN A 107 -4.08 9.21 -33.00
N ALA A 108 -4.13 10.32 -32.25
CA ALA A 108 -4.50 11.63 -32.78
C ALA A 108 -3.48 12.14 -33.81
N ASP A 109 -2.18 11.97 -33.54
CA ASP A 109 -1.11 12.33 -34.49
C ASP A 109 -1.25 11.52 -35.80
N ARG A 110 -1.58 10.22 -35.71
CA ARG A 110 -1.83 9.35 -36.88
C ARG A 110 -3.15 9.67 -37.58
N ALA A 111 -4.21 10.00 -36.83
CA ALA A 111 -5.54 10.31 -37.38
C ALA A 111 -5.55 11.68 -38.08
N GLY A 112 -4.78 12.66 -37.59
CA GLY A 112 -4.51 13.91 -38.31
C GLY A 112 -3.82 13.69 -39.65
N GLN A 113 -3.14 12.55 -39.83
CA GLN A 113 -2.54 12.13 -41.10
C GLN A 113 -3.46 11.25 -41.96
N SER A 114 -4.47 10.58 -41.39
CA SER A 114 -5.33 9.59 -42.08
C SER A 114 -6.80 9.97 -42.24
N GLY A 115 -7.25 11.10 -41.66
CA GLY A 115 -8.57 11.70 -41.91
C GLY A 115 -9.80 10.94 -41.36
N LYS A 116 -9.63 9.83 -40.64
CA LYS A 116 -10.75 9.05 -40.08
C LYS A 116 -10.43 8.50 -38.68
N LEU A 117 -11.02 9.12 -37.65
CA LEU A 117 -11.57 8.56 -36.38
C LEU A 117 -11.31 9.40 -35.11
N GLY A 118 -12.40 9.66 -34.37
CA GLY A 118 -12.55 9.56 -32.92
C GLY A 118 -11.63 10.39 -32.01
N LEU A 119 -11.80 11.71 -31.99
CA LEU A 119 -11.22 12.57 -30.95
C LEU A 119 -11.91 12.25 -29.61
N ILE A 120 -11.16 11.73 -28.64
CA ILE A 120 -11.63 11.68 -27.24
C ILE A 120 -11.78 13.12 -26.75
N SER A 121 -12.94 13.44 -26.17
CA SER A 121 -13.26 14.80 -25.73
C SER A 121 -12.48 15.16 -24.45
N GLU A 122 -12.26 16.45 -24.22
CA GLU A 122 -11.68 16.95 -22.97
C GLU A 122 -12.54 16.57 -21.74
N ALA A 123 -13.85 16.34 -21.94
CA ALA A 123 -14.77 15.86 -20.91
C ALA A 123 -14.47 14.42 -20.47
N ASP A 124 -14.07 13.54 -21.40
CA ASP A 124 -13.71 12.15 -21.08
C ASP A 124 -12.40 12.08 -20.28
N MET A 125 -11.48 13.00 -20.55
CA MET A 125 -10.23 13.18 -19.81
C MET A 125 -10.47 13.61 -18.37
N LEU A 126 -11.37 14.57 -18.16
CA LEU A 126 -11.78 15.03 -16.83
C LEU A 126 -12.50 13.94 -16.04
N ARG A 127 -13.30 13.10 -16.72
CA ARG A 127 -14.01 11.98 -16.08
C ARG A 127 -13.04 10.89 -15.60
N LEU A 128 -12.00 10.58 -16.37
CA LEU A 128 -10.93 9.68 -15.94
C LEU A 128 -10.12 10.25 -14.75
N GLY A 129 -9.93 11.57 -14.72
CA GLY A 129 -9.28 12.25 -13.59
C GLY A 129 -10.03 12.09 -12.26
N ARG A 130 -11.36 12.25 -12.25
CA ARG A 130 -12.19 12.13 -11.03
C ARG A 130 -12.26 10.71 -10.46
N LEU A 131 -12.22 9.68 -11.31
CA LEU A 131 -12.19 8.27 -10.86
C LEU A 131 -10.90 7.90 -10.13
N ILE A 132 -9.85 8.71 -10.25
CA ILE A 132 -8.56 8.52 -9.58
C ILE A 132 -8.54 9.23 -8.21
N GLU A 133 -9.29 10.32 -8.04
CA GLU A 133 -9.34 11.12 -6.80
C GLU A 133 -10.10 10.44 -5.67
N SER A 134 -11.19 9.72 -5.97
CA SER A 134 -11.96 8.99 -4.95
C SER A 134 -11.13 7.95 -4.19
N ASP A 135 -9.95 7.60 -4.71
CA ASP A 135 -9.08 6.57 -4.15
C ASP A 135 -7.81 7.13 -3.47
N ALA A 136 -7.63 8.46 -3.48
CA ALA A 136 -6.43 9.14 -2.96
C ALA A 136 -6.50 9.53 -1.47
N VAL A 137 -7.65 9.38 -0.81
CA VAL A 137 -7.97 9.88 0.55
C VAL A 137 -7.48 8.95 1.67
N ARG A 138 -6.25 8.45 1.64
CA ARG A 138 -5.78 7.45 2.65
C ARG A 138 -4.45 7.76 3.33
N ALA A 139 -3.97 9.00 3.27
CA ALA A 139 -2.75 9.44 3.98
C ALA A 139 -2.98 9.82 5.45
N GLU A 140 -4.18 10.30 5.80
CA GLU A 140 -4.59 10.66 7.17
C GLU A 140 -4.62 9.43 8.10
N ILE A 141 -4.97 8.27 7.55
CA ILE A 141 -5.00 6.97 8.25
C ILE A 141 -3.62 6.60 8.84
N TYR A 142 -2.50 7.04 8.26
CA TYR A 142 -1.18 6.70 8.80
C TYR A 142 -0.89 7.38 10.13
N GLN A 143 -1.30 8.65 10.27
CA GLN A 143 -1.09 9.40 11.51
C GLN A 143 -2.03 8.87 12.59
N GLU A 144 -3.30 8.65 12.26
CA GLU A 144 -4.27 8.08 13.19
C GLU A 144 -3.84 6.69 13.71
N ARG A 145 -3.27 5.83 12.86
CA ARG A 145 -2.80 4.49 13.29
C ARG A 145 -1.48 4.50 14.04
N LEU A 146 -0.55 5.38 13.68
CA LEU A 146 0.64 5.61 14.49
C LEU A 146 0.23 6.11 15.88
N ASP A 147 -0.72 7.04 15.95
CA ASP A 147 -1.21 7.60 17.20
C ASP A 147 -1.96 6.55 18.03
N GLU A 148 -2.74 5.66 17.41
CA GLU A 148 -3.42 4.54 18.08
C GLU A 148 -2.41 3.55 18.69
N ILE A 149 -1.40 3.11 17.92
CA ILE A 149 -0.35 2.21 18.38
C ILE A 149 0.49 2.86 19.51
N LEU A 150 0.78 4.16 19.39
CA LEU A 150 1.50 4.91 20.42
C LEU A 150 0.63 5.14 21.67
N SER A 151 -0.70 5.27 21.53
CA SER A 151 -1.62 5.38 22.66
C SER A 151 -1.72 4.06 23.45
N VAL A 152 -1.74 2.92 22.75
CA VAL A 152 -1.69 1.58 23.38
C VAL A 152 -0.38 1.41 24.16
N GLY A 153 0.73 2.00 23.67
CA GLY A 153 2.01 2.05 24.39
C GLY A 153 2.01 2.94 25.65
N ALA A 154 1.12 3.92 25.73
CA ALA A 154 0.97 4.81 26.89
C ALA A 154 0.09 4.20 28.01
N GLU A 155 -0.82 3.28 27.67
CA GLU A 155 -1.64 2.53 28.63
C GLU A 155 -0.89 1.36 29.31
N VAL A 156 0.36 1.08 28.91
CA VAL A 156 1.21 0.01 29.45
C VAL A 156 1.63 0.23 30.92
N ASP A 157 1.38 1.42 31.48
CA ASP A 157 1.66 1.70 32.90
C ASP A 157 0.61 1.08 33.86
N GLU A 158 -0.51 0.55 33.35
CA GLU A 158 -1.47 -0.27 34.12
C GLU A 158 -1.49 -1.72 33.60
N GLY A 159 -0.77 -2.57 34.32
CA GLY A 159 -0.51 -3.96 33.94
C GLY A 159 -1.74 -4.75 33.48
N ALA A 160 -1.54 -5.47 32.37
CA ALA A 160 -2.33 -6.59 31.81
C ALA A 160 -3.08 -6.37 30.48
N ARG A 161 -2.93 -5.23 29.78
CA ARG A 161 -3.40 -5.09 28.38
C ARG A 161 -2.35 -4.44 27.48
N GLY A 162 -1.39 -5.23 26.98
CA GLY A 162 -0.23 -4.72 26.23
C GLY A 162 -0.17 -5.05 24.72
N LEU A 163 -1.17 -5.74 24.17
CA LEU A 163 -1.22 -6.13 22.75
C LEU A 163 -2.56 -5.73 22.14
N SER A 164 -2.53 -5.22 20.90
CA SER A 164 -3.74 -5.01 20.11
C SER A 164 -4.42 -6.35 19.80
N GLU A 165 -5.67 -6.32 19.33
CA GLU A 165 -6.33 -7.54 18.83
C GLU A 165 -5.56 -8.20 17.68
N ALA A 166 -4.90 -7.41 16.83
CA ALA A 166 -4.11 -7.90 15.73
C ALA A 166 -2.85 -8.62 16.24
N GLY A 167 -2.12 -8.02 17.17
CA GLY A 167 -0.97 -8.65 17.83
C GLY A 167 -1.36 -9.91 18.62
N GLN A 168 -2.52 -9.91 19.28
CA GLN A 168 -3.03 -11.10 19.97
C GLN A 168 -3.27 -12.26 19.02
N THR A 169 -3.71 -11.98 17.79
CA THR A 169 -3.95 -13.03 16.80
C THR A 169 -2.66 -13.77 16.40
N VAL A 170 -1.53 -13.06 16.31
CA VAL A 170 -0.21 -13.68 16.07
C VAL A 170 0.19 -14.60 17.23
N MET A 171 -0.05 -14.16 18.47
CA MET A 171 0.21 -14.95 19.67
C MET A 171 -0.62 -16.24 19.68
N ASP A 172 -1.92 -16.14 19.35
CA ASP A 172 -2.82 -17.29 19.32
C ASP A 172 -2.37 -18.35 18.29
N VAL A 173 -1.83 -17.91 17.15
CA VAL A 173 -1.28 -18.84 16.14
C VAL A 173 -0.03 -19.55 16.67
N TRP A 174 0.91 -18.83 17.30
CA TRP A 174 2.08 -19.47 17.92
C TRP A 174 1.68 -20.45 19.03
N GLU A 175 0.67 -20.14 19.82
CA GLU A 175 0.15 -21.09 20.81
C GLU A 175 -0.45 -22.34 20.18
N LYS A 176 -1.17 -22.21 19.06
CA LYS A 176 -1.68 -23.36 18.29
C LYS A 176 -0.52 -24.22 17.77
N MET A 177 0.58 -23.60 17.33
CA MET A 177 1.79 -24.32 16.93
C MET A 177 2.47 -25.03 18.10
N ASP A 178 2.63 -24.36 19.24
CA ASP A 178 3.21 -24.98 20.46
C ASP A 178 2.39 -26.18 20.94
N LYS A 179 1.06 -26.14 20.77
CA LYS A 179 0.12 -27.24 21.11
C LYS A 179 0.08 -28.34 20.04
N GLY A 180 0.78 -28.18 18.91
CA GLY A 180 0.75 -29.11 17.78
C GLY A 180 -0.56 -29.12 17.00
N ALA A 181 -1.43 -28.11 17.18
CA ALA A 181 -2.67 -27.97 16.42
C ALA A 181 -2.42 -27.49 14.97
N ILE A 182 -1.31 -26.78 14.76
CA ILE A 182 -0.78 -26.44 13.44
C ILE A 182 0.68 -26.90 13.41
N THR A 183 1.04 -27.75 12.46
CA THR A 183 2.40 -28.31 12.36
C THR A 183 3.18 -27.74 11.19
N ASP A 184 2.51 -27.19 10.18
CA ASP A 184 3.14 -26.53 9.05
C ASP A 184 3.38 -25.04 9.36
N GLU A 185 4.63 -24.61 9.28
CA GLU A 185 5.02 -23.23 9.59
C GLU A 185 4.55 -22.25 8.51
N ALA A 186 4.47 -22.70 7.25
CA ALA A 186 3.95 -21.87 6.16
C ALA A 186 2.44 -21.61 6.31
N GLU A 187 1.65 -22.66 6.56
CA GLU A 187 0.22 -22.52 6.87
C GLU A 187 -0.03 -21.61 8.08
N ALA A 188 0.76 -21.75 9.14
CA ALA A 188 0.66 -20.91 10.33
C ALA A 188 0.95 -19.42 10.02
N PHE A 189 2.00 -19.16 9.23
CA PHE A 189 2.33 -17.80 8.80
C PHE A 189 1.20 -17.19 7.97
N ASP A 190 0.66 -17.93 7.00
CA ASP A 190 -0.41 -17.44 6.14
C ASP A 190 -1.69 -17.12 6.93
N GLU A 191 -2.03 -17.96 7.92
CA GLU A 191 -3.14 -17.72 8.85
C GLU A 191 -2.94 -16.45 9.67
N ALA A 192 -1.74 -16.26 10.23
CA ALA A 192 -1.40 -15.07 11.01
C ALA A 192 -1.43 -13.80 10.15
N ASP A 193 -0.81 -13.83 8.95
CA ASP A 193 -0.80 -12.68 8.04
C ASP A 193 -2.22 -12.30 7.60
N ARG A 194 -3.03 -13.28 7.18
CA ARG A 194 -4.42 -13.05 6.79
C ARG A 194 -5.21 -12.40 7.92
N SER A 195 -5.15 -12.97 9.12
CA SER A 195 -5.98 -12.51 10.23
C SER A 195 -5.59 -11.11 10.69
N VAL A 196 -4.30 -10.79 10.76
CA VAL A 196 -3.81 -9.44 11.07
C VAL A 196 -4.28 -8.43 10.02
N ARG A 197 -4.23 -8.79 8.72
CA ARG A 197 -4.72 -7.91 7.65
C ARG A 197 -6.22 -7.68 7.73
N GLU A 198 -7.01 -8.69 8.04
CA GLU A 198 -8.47 -8.56 8.21
C GLU A 198 -8.80 -7.61 9.36
N LYS A 199 -8.07 -7.69 10.47
CA LYS A 199 -8.20 -6.75 11.60
C LYS A 199 -7.87 -5.30 11.22
N HIS A 200 -6.93 -5.09 10.29
CA HIS A 200 -6.64 -3.76 9.74
C HIS A 200 -7.60 -3.31 8.61
N ALA A 201 -8.41 -4.21 8.06
CA ALA A 201 -9.38 -3.88 7.02
C ALA A 201 -10.69 -3.30 7.59
N ALA A 202 -11.02 -3.57 8.86
CA ALA A 202 -12.16 -3.00 9.57
C ALA A 202 -11.77 -1.66 10.22
N PRO A 203 -11.96 -0.52 9.51
CA PRO A 203 -13.21 0.22 9.68
C PRO A 203 -13.65 0.88 8.36
N GLU A 204 -14.54 0.21 7.65
CA GLU A 204 -15.31 0.82 6.55
C GLU A 204 -16.80 0.57 6.82
N ALA A 205 -17.30 1.12 7.93
CA ALA A 205 -18.74 1.26 8.21
C ALA A 205 -19.07 2.75 8.39
#